data_AF-A0AAN4YQJ0-F1
#
_entry.id   AF-A0AAN4YQJ0-F1
#
_cell.length_a   1.000
_cell.length_b   1.000
_cell.length_c   1.000
_cell.angle_alpha   90.00
_cell.angle_beta   90.00
_cell.angle_gamma   90.00
#
_symmetry.space_group_name_H-M   'P 1'
#
loop_
_entity.id
_entity.type
_entity.pdbx_description
1 polymer ?
#
loop_
_entity_poly.entity_id
_entity_poly.type
_entity_poly.pdbx_seq_one_letter_code
_entity_poly.pdbx_strand_id
1 'polypeptide(L)'
;MSALQATGGKIFASICSLPTWGPGALHMRDDPKVHGTDAERKLFTTDNQAWRTTAGKMAEHGIGVDMFVAAPGGTYVDVATIGRSSAFLSAAESMDEFAHAVTRETGYQAMMKVRCSNGLQVSAYHGNFIQHALGADLEIGSIDADKAIGVMFSYDGKLDPKLDAHFQAALLYTTAEGQRRVRCINVVAAVNEGGLETMKFIDQDCVVSIMAKEGKLAT
;
A
#
# COMPACT_ATOMS: atom_id res chain seq x y z
N MET A 1 -1.72 16.80 12.03
CA MET A 1 -2.19 16.96 10.64
C MET A 1 -2.07 18.41 10.17
N SER A 2 -2.60 19.41 10.90
CA SER A 2 -2.65 20.81 10.43
C SER A 2 -1.32 21.41 9.97
N ALA A 3 -0.20 21.00 10.58
CA ALA A 3 1.13 21.49 10.22
C ALA A 3 1.59 21.12 8.80
N LEU A 4 1.17 19.97 8.28
CA LEU A 4 1.58 19.47 6.95
C LEU A 4 0.44 19.54 5.92
N GLN A 5 -0.72 20.06 6.30
CA GLN A 5 -1.90 20.07 5.43
C GLN A 5 -1.66 20.88 4.14
N ALA A 6 -0.95 21.99 4.23
CA ALA A 6 -0.69 22.87 3.09
C ALA A 6 0.45 22.36 2.18
N THR A 7 1.40 21.60 2.72
CA THR A 7 2.64 21.25 2.03
C THR A 7 2.75 19.76 1.69
N GLY A 8 1.91 18.92 2.31
CA GLY A 8 2.17 17.49 2.39
C GLY A 8 3.46 17.18 3.16
N GLY A 9 3.96 15.96 3.01
CA GLY A 9 5.26 15.56 3.54
C GLY A 9 5.26 14.16 4.14
N LYS A 10 6.18 13.91 5.06
CA LYS A 10 6.31 12.62 5.73
C LYS A 10 6.48 12.82 7.23
N ILE A 11 5.76 12.02 8.01
CA ILE A 11 5.84 11.98 9.46
C ILE A 11 6.61 10.71 9.84
N PHE A 12 7.66 10.86 10.61
CA PHE A 12 8.30 9.75 11.31
C PHE A 12 7.73 9.71 12.73
N ALA A 13 7.01 8.65 13.07
CA ALA A 13 6.36 8.49 14.37
C ALA A 13 6.91 7.25 15.07
N SER A 14 7.21 7.37 16.36
CA SER A 14 7.49 6.21 17.21
C SER A 14 6.39 6.06 18.25
N ILE A 15 5.96 4.81 18.46
CA ILE A 15 4.91 4.47 19.41
C ILE A 15 5.38 3.30 20.27
N CYS A 16 5.29 3.46 21.59
CA CYS A 16 5.72 2.45 22.55
C CYS A 16 4.58 1.84 23.37
N SER A 17 3.38 2.41 23.31
CA SER A 17 2.23 1.99 24.09
C SER A 17 0.92 2.29 23.37
N LEU A 18 -0.15 1.55 23.70
CA LEU A 18 -1.49 1.79 23.18
C LEU A 18 -1.95 3.26 23.40
N PRO A 19 -2.39 3.98 22.36
CA PRO A 19 -2.91 5.34 22.51
C PRO A 19 -4.29 5.33 23.19
N THR A 20 -4.33 5.45 24.52
CA THR A 20 -5.59 5.35 25.31
C THR A 20 -6.28 6.68 25.57
N TRP A 21 -5.70 7.80 25.13
CA TRP A 21 -6.22 9.14 25.40
C TRP A 21 -6.28 10.02 24.15
N GLY A 22 -7.27 10.90 24.10
CA GLY A 22 -7.48 11.86 23.00
C GLY A 22 -8.39 11.34 21.86
N PRO A 23 -8.51 12.12 20.76
CA PRO A 23 -9.32 11.72 19.61
C PRO A 23 -8.82 10.41 18.98
N GLY A 24 -9.71 9.44 18.82
CA GLY A 24 -9.34 8.12 18.29
C GLY A 24 -8.66 7.21 19.33
N ALA A 25 -8.82 7.50 20.63
CA ALA A 25 -8.36 6.63 21.72
C ALA A 25 -8.76 5.16 21.49
N LEU A 26 -7.81 4.27 21.77
CA LEU A 26 -7.90 2.84 21.60
C LEU A 26 -7.99 2.13 22.95
N HIS A 27 -8.59 0.95 22.94
CA HIS A 27 -8.68 0.04 24.08
C HIS A 27 -8.16 -1.33 23.64
N MET A 28 -7.73 -2.14 24.61
CA MET A 28 -7.31 -3.51 24.32
C MET A 28 -8.52 -4.30 23.82
N ARG A 29 -8.42 -4.81 22.59
CA ARG A 29 -9.48 -5.60 21.94
C ARG A 29 -9.03 -7.01 21.54
N ASP A 30 -7.81 -7.39 21.89
CA ASP A 30 -7.36 -8.78 21.73
C ASP A 30 -8.19 -9.69 22.64
N ASP A 31 -8.70 -10.77 22.06
CA ASP A 31 -9.48 -11.78 22.75
C ASP A 31 -8.97 -13.16 22.34
N PRO A 32 -8.21 -13.85 23.22
CA PRO A 32 -7.67 -15.18 22.93
C PRO A 32 -8.74 -16.22 22.56
N LYS A 33 -10.01 -15.99 22.91
CA LYS A 33 -11.11 -16.91 22.60
C LYS A 33 -11.49 -16.90 21.13
N VAL A 34 -11.19 -15.84 20.39
CA VAL A 34 -11.55 -15.74 18.97
C VAL A 34 -10.44 -16.24 18.04
N HIS A 35 -9.25 -16.53 18.57
CA HIS A 35 -8.12 -17.04 17.78
C HIS A 35 -8.49 -18.38 17.13
N GLY A 36 -8.21 -18.52 15.83
CA GLY A 36 -8.56 -19.70 15.04
C GLY A 36 -10.03 -19.80 14.63
N THR A 37 -10.84 -18.77 14.92
CA THR A 37 -12.25 -18.70 14.49
C THR A 37 -12.44 -17.65 13.40
N ASP A 38 -13.58 -17.69 12.69
CA ASP A 38 -13.92 -16.65 11.72
C ASP A 38 -14.03 -15.24 12.32
N ALA A 39 -14.20 -15.13 13.65
CA ALA A 39 -14.24 -13.84 14.34
C ALA A 39 -12.86 -13.18 14.48
N GLU A 40 -11.75 -13.93 14.30
CA GLU A 40 -10.38 -13.43 14.37
C GLU A 40 -10.11 -12.33 13.34
N ARG A 41 -10.75 -12.40 12.17
CA ARG A 41 -10.60 -11.45 11.05
C ARG A 41 -10.85 -10.00 11.47
N LYS A 42 -11.74 -9.79 12.46
CA LYS A 42 -12.03 -8.46 13.00
C LYS A 42 -10.83 -7.84 13.73
N LEU A 43 -9.90 -8.65 14.24
CA LEU A 43 -8.69 -8.17 14.90
C LEU A 43 -7.68 -7.57 13.90
N PHE A 44 -7.64 -8.05 12.65
CA PHE A 44 -6.73 -7.56 11.61
C PHE A 44 -7.22 -6.32 10.85
N THR A 45 -8.46 -5.91 11.11
CA THR A 45 -9.05 -4.70 10.57
C THR A 45 -9.28 -3.67 11.68
N THR A 46 -9.60 -2.44 11.32
CA THR A 46 -9.93 -1.40 12.30
C THR A 46 -11.29 -0.81 11.98
N ASP A 47 -12.21 -0.78 12.93
CA ASP A 47 -13.51 -0.08 12.76
C ASP A 47 -13.47 1.33 13.35
N ASN A 48 -12.29 1.79 13.78
CA ASN A 48 -12.14 3.12 14.34
C ASN A 48 -12.22 4.18 13.24
N GLN A 49 -13.38 4.81 13.15
CA GLN A 49 -13.68 5.83 12.13
C GLN A 49 -12.70 7.01 12.18
N ALA A 50 -12.23 7.41 13.36
CA ALA A 50 -11.29 8.53 13.49
C ALA A 50 -9.97 8.22 12.78
N TRP A 51 -9.42 7.00 12.93
CA TRP A 51 -8.20 6.58 12.24
C TRP A 51 -8.41 6.43 10.73
N ARG A 52 -9.55 5.85 10.30
CA ARG A 52 -9.90 5.73 8.87
C ARG A 52 -10.02 7.10 8.19
N THR A 53 -10.75 8.03 8.79
CA THR A 53 -10.91 9.39 8.26
C THR A 53 -9.57 10.14 8.27
N THR A 54 -8.76 9.96 9.30
CA THR A 54 -7.44 10.58 9.38
C THR A 54 -6.53 10.08 8.27
N ALA A 55 -6.44 8.76 8.05
CA ALA A 55 -5.64 8.18 6.98
C ALA A 55 -6.06 8.68 5.59
N GLY A 56 -7.36 8.77 5.32
CA GLY A 56 -7.88 9.33 4.07
C GLY A 56 -7.44 10.78 3.84
N LYS A 57 -7.64 11.64 4.83
CA LYS A 57 -7.20 13.06 4.76
C LYS A 57 -5.68 13.20 4.62
N MET A 58 -4.91 12.30 5.22
CA MET A 58 -3.45 12.31 5.09
C MET A 58 -3.04 12.00 3.66
N ALA A 59 -3.62 10.97 3.04
CA ALA A 59 -3.36 10.65 1.64
C ALA A 59 -3.77 11.81 0.70
N GLU A 60 -4.95 12.40 0.90
CA GLU A 60 -5.47 13.54 0.12
C GLU A 60 -4.52 14.75 0.18
N HIS A 61 -3.97 15.05 1.35
CA HIS A 61 -2.99 16.13 1.53
C HIS A 61 -1.55 15.71 1.19
N GLY A 62 -1.33 14.47 0.71
CA GLY A 62 -0.03 13.96 0.35
C GLY A 62 0.93 13.84 1.54
N ILE A 63 0.40 13.42 2.68
CA ILE A 63 1.12 13.18 3.93
C ILE A 63 1.30 11.66 4.10
N GLY A 64 2.55 11.21 4.08
CA GLY A 64 2.92 9.85 4.46
C GLY A 64 3.26 9.73 5.95
N VAL A 65 3.12 8.54 6.52
CA VAL A 65 3.58 8.24 7.88
C VAL A 65 4.43 6.99 7.84
N ASP A 66 5.62 7.03 8.45
CA ASP A 66 6.38 5.84 8.78
C ASP A 66 6.33 5.66 10.30
N MET A 67 5.85 4.50 10.72
CA MET A 67 5.59 4.18 12.11
C MET A 67 6.56 3.13 12.63
N PHE A 68 7.28 3.48 13.70
CA PHE A 68 8.25 2.65 14.40
C PHE A 68 7.64 2.21 15.72
N VAL A 69 7.25 0.94 15.80
CA VAL A 69 6.61 0.36 16.98
C VAL A 69 7.70 -0.15 17.92
N ALA A 70 7.89 0.56 19.03
CA ALA A 70 8.88 0.27 20.06
C ALA A 70 8.17 -0.25 21.33
N ALA A 71 7.49 -1.41 21.24
CA ALA A 71 6.68 -1.98 22.31
C ALA A 71 7.52 -2.87 23.26
N PRO A 72 8.03 -2.35 24.40
CA PRO A 72 8.96 -3.09 25.24
C PRO A 72 8.22 -4.26 25.90
N GLY A 73 8.79 -5.47 25.83
CA GLY A 73 8.17 -6.66 26.43
C GLY A 73 6.87 -7.13 25.75
N GLY A 74 6.63 -6.73 24.50
CA GLY A 74 5.49 -7.22 23.71
C GLY A 74 4.14 -6.59 24.11
N THR A 75 4.15 -5.39 24.69
CA THR A 75 2.92 -4.69 25.06
C THR A 75 2.01 -4.45 23.87
N TYR A 76 0.70 -4.67 24.05
CA TYR A 76 -0.31 -4.46 23.01
C TYR A 76 -0.39 -2.97 22.57
N VAL A 77 -0.39 -2.71 21.25
CA VAL A 77 -0.45 -1.35 20.66
C VAL A 77 -1.56 -1.20 19.60
N ASP A 78 -2.29 -2.28 19.28
CA ASP A 78 -3.28 -2.31 18.18
C ASP A 78 -2.70 -1.87 16.81
N VAL A 79 -1.71 -2.63 16.33
CA VAL A 79 -1.02 -2.40 15.05
C VAL A 79 -2.00 -2.34 13.86
N ALA A 80 -3.08 -3.12 13.91
CA ALA A 80 -4.12 -3.12 12.87
C ALA A 80 -4.81 -1.75 12.72
N THR A 81 -5.01 -1.03 13.83
CA THR A 81 -5.60 0.33 13.80
C THR A 81 -4.58 1.38 13.43
N ILE A 82 -3.45 1.45 14.13
CA ILE A 82 -2.45 2.51 13.90
C ILE A 82 -1.79 2.38 12.51
N GLY A 83 -1.57 1.14 12.05
CA GLY A 83 -0.97 0.81 10.76
C GLY A 83 -1.84 1.24 9.58
N ARG A 84 -3.14 1.49 9.79
CA ARG A 84 -4.03 2.02 8.74
C ARG A 84 -3.61 3.40 8.25
N SER A 85 -3.00 4.20 9.12
CA SER A 85 -2.47 5.54 8.79
C SER A 85 -1.03 5.51 8.30
N SER A 86 -0.36 4.36 8.41
CA SER A 86 1.07 4.23 8.17
C SER A 86 1.37 3.67 6.79
N ALA A 87 2.25 4.35 6.06
CA ALA A 87 2.84 3.91 4.80
C ALA A 87 3.87 2.79 5.01
N PHE A 88 4.56 2.78 6.16
CA PHE A 88 5.56 1.80 6.56
C PHE A 88 5.41 1.48 8.05
N LEU A 89 5.48 0.20 8.43
CA LEU A 89 5.43 -0.21 9.83
C LEU A 89 6.62 -1.12 10.10
N SER A 90 7.49 -0.71 11.03
CA SER A 90 8.65 -1.47 11.47
C SER A 90 8.61 -1.63 12.99
N ALA A 91 9.04 -2.79 13.48
CA ALA A 91 9.42 -2.93 14.88
C ALA A 91 10.72 -2.14 15.07
N ALA A 92 10.75 -1.20 16.00
CA ALA A 92 11.87 -0.27 16.20
C ALA A 92 13.10 -0.96 16.83
N GLU A 93 13.56 -2.05 16.24
CA GLU A 93 14.60 -2.92 16.77
C GLU A 93 16.01 -2.42 16.43
N SER A 94 16.16 -1.61 15.36
CA SER A 94 17.46 -1.05 14.95
C SER A 94 17.39 0.41 14.51
N MET A 95 18.38 1.19 14.96
CA MET A 95 18.65 2.56 14.45
C MET A 95 18.95 2.57 12.96
N ASP A 96 19.45 1.45 12.40
CA ASP A 96 19.76 1.34 10.98
C ASP A 96 18.49 1.39 10.12
N GLU A 97 17.38 0.80 10.59
CA GLU A 97 16.10 0.88 9.87
C GLU A 97 15.55 2.30 9.86
N PHE A 98 15.70 3.03 10.97
CA PHE A 98 15.33 4.42 11.04
C PHE A 98 16.20 5.26 10.10
N ALA A 99 17.51 5.05 10.10
CA ALA A 99 18.45 5.72 9.20
C ALA A 99 18.13 5.43 7.72
N HIS A 100 17.79 4.18 7.37
CA HIS A 100 17.37 3.80 6.04
C HIS A 100 16.05 4.48 5.64
N ALA A 101 15.05 4.50 6.52
CA ALA A 101 13.76 5.14 6.24
C ALA A 101 13.85 6.66 6.03
N VAL A 102 14.86 7.30 6.65
CA VAL A 102 15.15 8.72 6.50
C VAL A 102 15.96 9.01 5.23
N THR A 103 16.92 8.16 4.88
CA THR A 103 17.89 8.42 3.79
C THR A 103 17.47 7.87 2.44
N ARG A 104 16.58 6.87 2.38
CA ARG A 104 16.14 6.26 1.12
C ARG A 104 15.38 7.24 0.22
N GLU A 105 15.48 7.00 -1.09
CA GLU A 105 14.75 7.79 -2.08
C GLU A 105 13.24 7.72 -1.80
N THR A 106 12.63 8.89 -1.60
CA THR A 106 11.21 9.02 -1.29
C THR A 106 10.58 10.09 -2.17
N GLY A 107 9.44 9.75 -2.78
CA GLY A 107 8.54 10.67 -3.47
C GLY A 107 7.33 11.01 -2.59
N TYR A 108 6.89 12.26 -2.67
CA TYR A 108 5.80 12.81 -1.86
C TYR A 108 4.60 13.17 -2.72
N GLN A 109 3.41 13.22 -2.09
CA GLN A 109 2.14 13.56 -2.73
C GLN A 109 1.95 12.80 -4.05
N ALA A 110 2.15 11.48 -3.98
CA ALA A 110 2.24 10.63 -5.14
C ALA A 110 0.85 10.19 -5.60
N MET A 111 0.69 10.09 -6.91
CA MET A 111 -0.50 9.58 -7.56
C MET A 111 -0.09 8.57 -8.63
N MET A 112 -0.70 7.40 -8.65
CA MET A 112 -0.39 6.35 -9.62
C MET A 112 -1.61 5.97 -10.45
N LYS A 113 -1.40 5.84 -11.76
CA LYS A 113 -2.39 5.25 -12.67
C LYS A 113 -1.75 4.14 -13.50
N VAL A 114 -2.43 3.01 -13.62
CA VAL A 114 -2.03 1.92 -14.49
C VAL A 114 -2.99 1.84 -15.67
N ARG A 115 -2.42 1.68 -16.87
CA ARG A 115 -3.12 1.49 -18.14
C ARG A 115 -2.67 0.17 -18.78
N CYS A 116 -3.55 -0.44 -19.54
CA CYS A 116 -3.27 -1.65 -20.31
C CYS A 116 -3.88 -1.54 -21.72
N SER A 117 -3.44 -2.40 -22.63
CA SER A 117 -4.03 -2.52 -23.97
C SER A 117 -5.53 -2.86 -23.93
N ASN A 118 -6.25 -2.50 -24.98
CA ASN A 118 -7.64 -2.90 -25.19
C ASN A 118 -7.78 -4.43 -25.13
N GLY A 119 -8.85 -4.92 -24.51
CA GLY A 119 -9.04 -6.35 -24.22
C GLY A 119 -8.57 -6.75 -22.82
N LEU A 120 -7.91 -5.83 -22.09
CA LEU A 120 -7.55 -5.96 -20.69
C LEU A 120 -8.08 -4.77 -19.89
N GLN A 121 -8.44 -5.05 -18.63
CA GLN A 121 -8.75 -4.04 -17.62
C GLN A 121 -8.00 -4.35 -16.33
N VAL A 122 -7.75 -3.33 -15.52
CA VAL A 122 -7.25 -3.52 -14.16
C VAL A 122 -8.39 -4.03 -13.28
N SER A 123 -8.22 -5.20 -12.69
CA SER A 123 -9.22 -5.84 -11.84
C SER A 123 -9.05 -5.50 -10.35
N ALA A 124 -7.79 -5.40 -9.88
CA ALA A 124 -7.50 -5.06 -8.50
C ALA A 124 -6.11 -4.41 -8.34
N TYR A 125 -5.96 -3.66 -7.25
CA TYR A 125 -4.69 -3.12 -6.78
C TYR A 125 -4.41 -3.63 -5.37
N HIS A 126 -3.14 -3.92 -5.07
CA HIS A 126 -2.70 -4.41 -3.77
C HIS A 126 -1.48 -3.61 -3.28
N GLY A 127 -1.63 -2.93 -2.15
CA GLY A 127 -0.56 -2.09 -1.61
C GLY A 127 -1.10 -1.09 -0.61
N ASN A 128 -0.28 -0.10 -0.29
CA ASN A 128 -0.62 0.94 0.66
C ASN A 128 -0.95 2.25 -0.08
N PHE A 129 -2.23 2.48 -0.30
CA PHE A 129 -2.77 3.62 -1.01
C PHE A 129 -4.22 3.85 -0.60
N ILE A 130 -4.76 5.01 -0.95
CA ILE A 130 -6.19 5.29 -0.91
C ILE A 130 -6.70 5.30 -2.36
N GLN A 131 -7.84 4.64 -2.58
CA GLN A 131 -8.54 4.64 -3.86
C GLN A 131 -10.03 4.83 -3.58
N HIS A 132 -10.63 5.83 -4.24
CA HIS A 132 -12.04 6.17 -4.03
C HIS A 132 -13.00 5.29 -4.82
N ALA A 133 -12.59 4.82 -5.99
CA ALA A 133 -13.36 3.92 -6.85
C ALA A 133 -12.42 3.07 -7.71
N LEU A 134 -12.86 1.88 -8.12
CA LEU A 134 -12.09 1.05 -9.04
C LEU A 134 -11.89 1.80 -10.37
N GLY A 135 -10.63 1.95 -10.80
CA GLY A 135 -10.25 2.72 -11.99
C GLY A 135 -9.92 4.19 -11.73
N ALA A 136 -10.20 4.71 -10.52
CA ALA A 136 -9.66 5.97 -10.07
C ALA A 136 -8.15 5.86 -9.81
N ASP A 137 -7.46 6.99 -9.87
CA ASP A 137 -6.03 7.07 -9.59
C ASP A 137 -5.76 6.71 -8.12
N LEU A 138 -4.63 6.06 -7.85
CA LEU A 138 -4.23 5.69 -6.50
C LEU A 138 -3.55 6.88 -5.83
N GLU A 139 -4.02 7.27 -4.66
CA GLU A 139 -3.44 8.34 -3.85
C GLU A 139 -2.49 7.78 -2.79
N ILE A 140 -1.27 8.32 -2.76
CA ILE A 140 -0.19 7.81 -1.93
C ILE A 140 0.50 9.01 -1.26
N GLY A 141 0.45 9.07 0.07
CA GLY A 141 1.10 10.15 0.82
C GLY A 141 2.61 10.22 0.57
N SER A 142 3.29 9.07 0.68
CA SER A 142 4.71 8.92 0.37
C SER A 142 5.01 7.54 -0.21
N ILE A 143 5.77 7.49 -1.30
CA ILE A 143 6.26 6.28 -1.94
C ILE A 143 7.79 6.27 -1.89
N ASP A 144 8.40 5.12 -1.61
CA ASP A 144 9.86 4.99 -1.51
C ASP A 144 10.35 3.76 -2.28
N ALA A 145 11.67 3.60 -2.33
CA ALA A 145 12.33 2.54 -3.07
C ALA A 145 11.98 1.11 -2.63
N ASP A 146 11.49 0.93 -1.39
CA ASP A 146 11.18 -0.39 -0.83
C ASP A 146 9.69 -0.78 -1.01
N LYS A 147 8.84 0.19 -1.34
CA LYS A 147 7.39 -0.02 -1.51
C LYS A 147 7.07 -0.61 -2.88
N ALA A 148 6.20 -1.63 -2.88
CA ALA A 148 5.73 -2.29 -4.08
C ALA A 148 4.19 -2.39 -4.15
N ILE A 149 3.61 -2.01 -5.28
CA ILE A 149 2.18 -2.12 -5.56
C ILE A 149 1.95 -3.28 -6.53
N GLY A 150 1.11 -4.23 -6.14
CA GLY A 150 0.64 -5.30 -7.01
C GLY A 150 -0.58 -4.84 -7.80
N VAL A 151 -0.67 -5.25 -9.06
CA VAL A 151 -1.76 -4.90 -9.96
C VAL A 151 -2.24 -6.17 -10.65
N MET A 152 -3.53 -6.42 -10.56
CA MET A 152 -4.19 -7.54 -11.23
C MET A 152 -4.91 -7.05 -12.47
N PHE A 153 -4.88 -7.88 -13.50
CA PHE A 153 -5.57 -7.62 -14.76
C PHE A 153 -6.58 -8.73 -15.03
N SER A 154 -7.68 -8.36 -15.68
CA SER A 154 -8.65 -9.31 -16.22
C SER A 154 -8.95 -8.98 -17.67
N TYR A 155 -9.50 -9.95 -18.39
CA TYR A 155 -9.96 -9.73 -19.75
C TYR A 155 -11.28 -8.97 -19.74
N ASP A 156 -11.37 -7.88 -20.51
CA ASP A 156 -12.62 -7.18 -20.82
C ASP A 156 -13.03 -7.36 -22.30
N GLY A 157 -12.19 -8.07 -23.07
CA GLY A 157 -12.39 -8.38 -24.47
C GLY A 157 -11.45 -9.48 -24.94
N LYS A 158 -11.12 -9.47 -26.24
CA LYS A 158 -10.18 -10.41 -26.85
C LYS A 158 -8.88 -9.68 -27.18
N LEU A 159 -7.75 -10.34 -26.94
CA LEU A 159 -6.45 -9.92 -27.44
C LEU A 159 -6.21 -10.48 -28.84
N ASP A 160 -5.55 -9.71 -29.70
CA ASP A 160 -5.13 -10.17 -31.03
C ASP A 160 -3.74 -10.81 -30.91
N PRO A 161 -3.57 -12.12 -31.20
CA PRO A 161 -2.27 -12.78 -31.14
C PRO A 161 -1.22 -12.21 -32.11
N LYS A 162 -1.63 -11.37 -33.08
CA LYS A 162 -0.71 -10.66 -33.99
C LYS A 162 -0.14 -9.38 -33.39
N LEU A 163 -0.69 -8.91 -32.27
CA LEU A 163 -0.29 -7.70 -31.58
C LEU A 163 0.26 -8.05 -30.19
N ASP A 164 1.12 -7.17 -29.67
CA ASP A 164 1.59 -7.27 -28.29
C ASP A 164 0.59 -6.63 -27.32
N ALA A 165 0.55 -7.14 -26.09
CA ALA A 165 -0.12 -6.50 -24.97
C ALA A 165 0.85 -5.51 -24.30
N HIS A 166 0.38 -4.30 -24.05
CA HIS A 166 1.14 -3.24 -23.42
C HIS A 166 0.55 -2.91 -22.05
N PHE A 167 1.43 -2.68 -21.09
CA PHE A 167 1.09 -2.26 -19.73
C PHE A 167 1.91 -1.02 -19.42
N GLN A 168 1.28 -0.01 -18.83
CA GLN A 168 1.95 1.23 -18.44
C GLN A 168 1.53 1.63 -17.03
N ALA A 169 2.51 1.74 -16.13
CA ALA A 169 2.34 2.41 -14.86
C ALA A 169 2.91 3.83 -14.96
N ALA A 170 2.11 4.84 -14.61
CA ALA A 170 2.53 6.23 -14.52
C ALA A 170 2.40 6.70 -13.07
N LEU A 171 3.53 7.08 -12.47
CA LEU A 171 3.63 7.60 -11.12
C LEU A 171 3.99 9.08 -11.18
N LEU A 172 3.05 9.94 -10.82
CA LEU A 172 3.25 11.37 -10.63
C LEU A 172 3.62 11.62 -9.16
N TYR A 173 4.75 12.28 -8.89
CA TYR A 173 5.22 12.53 -7.52
C TYR A 173 6.05 13.81 -7.43
N THR A 174 6.25 14.30 -6.20
CA THR A 174 7.14 15.41 -5.90
C THR A 174 8.43 14.87 -5.27
N THR A 175 9.59 15.29 -5.78
CA THR A 175 10.90 14.91 -5.19
C THR A 175 11.17 15.67 -3.90
N ALA A 176 12.17 15.24 -3.13
CA ALA A 176 12.65 15.98 -1.95
C ALA A 176 13.16 17.41 -2.28
N GLU A 177 13.56 17.63 -3.53
CA GLU A 177 13.98 18.95 -4.05
C GLU A 177 12.79 19.84 -4.49
N GLY A 178 11.55 19.37 -4.32
CA GLY A 178 10.33 20.11 -4.68
C GLY A 178 9.95 20.05 -6.16
N GLN A 179 10.53 19.13 -6.94
CA GLN A 179 10.22 19.01 -8.37
C GLN A 179 9.07 18.03 -8.59
N ARG A 180 8.06 18.44 -9.36
CA ARG A 180 6.97 17.55 -9.80
C ARG A 180 7.43 16.73 -11.01
N ARG A 181 7.55 15.42 -10.85
CA ARG A 181 8.05 14.49 -11.86
C ARG A 181 7.04 13.39 -12.16
N VAL A 182 7.10 12.83 -13.36
CA VAL A 182 6.36 11.63 -13.75
C VAL A 182 7.37 10.52 -14.05
N ARG A 183 7.26 9.38 -13.37
CA ARG A 183 7.98 8.13 -13.69
C ARG A 183 7.02 7.20 -14.42
N CYS A 184 7.39 6.80 -15.63
CA CYS A 184 6.62 5.85 -16.43
C CYS A 184 7.37 4.53 -16.54
N ILE A 185 6.67 3.41 -16.33
CA ILE A 185 7.16 2.06 -16.55
C ILE A 185 6.28 1.44 -17.62
N ASN A 186 6.88 1.04 -18.74
CA ASN A 186 6.18 0.37 -19.84
C ASN A 186 6.67 -1.07 -19.92
N VAL A 187 5.74 -2.02 -19.89
CA VAL A 187 6.01 -3.45 -20.07
C VAL A 187 5.24 -3.92 -21.30
N VAL A 188 5.87 -4.80 -22.08
CA VAL A 188 5.29 -5.40 -23.27
C VAL A 188 5.31 -6.91 -23.08
N ALA A 189 4.20 -7.57 -23.39
CA ALA A 189 4.06 -9.01 -23.34
C ALA A 189 3.47 -9.53 -24.66
N ALA A 190 4.06 -10.60 -25.19
CA ALA A 190 3.51 -11.27 -26.36
C ALA A 190 2.18 -11.95 -26.03
N VAL A 191 1.25 -11.96 -26.98
CA VAL A 191 -0.06 -12.61 -26.85
C VAL A 191 -0.01 -13.98 -27.53
N ASN A 192 -0.45 -15.02 -26.84
CA ASN A 192 -0.54 -16.37 -27.39
C ASN A 192 -1.87 -17.04 -27.05
N GLU A 193 -2.26 -18.01 -27.87
CA GLU A 193 -3.47 -18.82 -27.64
C GLU A 193 -3.17 -20.12 -26.88
N GLY A 194 -1.90 -20.57 -26.89
CA GLY A 194 -1.46 -21.82 -26.31
C GLY A 194 -1.09 -21.72 -24.83
N GLY A 195 -1.96 -22.17 -23.92
CA GLY A 195 -1.72 -22.09 -22.47
C GLY A 195 -0.42 -22.77 -22.00
N LEU A 196 -0.03 -23.90 -22.59
CA LEU A 196 1.24 -24.59 -22.26
C LEU A 196 2.48 -23.76 -22.59
N GLU A 197 2.42 -22.93 -23.64
CA GLU A 197 3.52 -22.03 -23.97
C GLU A 197 3.57 -20.86 -22.99
N THR A 198 2.41 -20.31 -22.60
CA THR A 198 2.31 -19.26 -21.58
C THR A 198 2.91 -19.70 -20.25
N MET A 199 2.69 -20.95 -19.84
CA MET A 199 3.21 -21.48 -18.57
C MET A 199 4.75 -21.45 -18.48
N LYS A 200 5.47 -21.46 -19.62
CA LYS A 200 6.95 -21.40 -19.65
C LYS A 200 7.51 -20.04 -19.26
N PHE A 201 6.69 -18.98 -19.36
CA PHE A 201 7.10 -17.60 -19.11
C PHE A 201 6.55 -17.05 -17.78
N ILE A 202 5.97 -17.91 -16.94
CA ILE A 202 5.44 -17.49 -15.65
C ILE A 202 6.59 -17.15 -14.71
N ASP A 203 6.51 -15.95 -14.14
CA ASP A 203 7.28 -15.54 -12.98
C ASP A 203 6.61 -16.06 -11.71
N GLN A 204 7.22 -17.09 -11.10
CA GLN A 204 6.68 -17.73 -9.91
C GLN A 204 6.71 -16.81 -8.69
N ASP A 205 7.72 -15.95 -8.56
CA ASP A 205 7.86 -15.03 -7.43
C ASP A 205 6.79 -13.94 -7.49
N CYS A 206 6.48 -13.45 -8.70
CA CYS A 206 5.38 -12.52 -8.93
C CYS A 206 4.03 -13.15 -8.55
N VAL A 207 3.77 -14.38 -8.99
CA VAL A 207 2.53 -15.11 -8.65
C VAL A 207 2.38 -15.28 -7.14
N VAL A 208 3.43 -15.74 -6.45
CA VAL A 208 3.41 -15.93 -5.00
C VAL A 208 3.22 -14.60 -4.27
N SER A 209 3.87 -13.53 -4.72
CA SER A 209 3.74 -12.17 -4.14
C SER A 209 2.31 -11.65 -4.24
N ILE A 210 1.66 -11.83 -5.39
CA ILE A 210 0.26 -11.46 -5.60
C ILE A 210 -0.67 -12.32 -4.74
N MET A 211 -0.50 -13.64 -4.75
CA MET A 211 -1.31 -14.56 -3.95
C MET A 211 -1.24 -14.25 -2.46
N ALA A 212 -0.05 -13.91 -1.95
CA ALA A 212 0.12 -13.50 -0.57
C ALA A 212 -0.63 -12.19 -0.25
N LYS A 213 -0.64 -11.23 -1.19
CA LYS A 213 -1.37 -9.97 -1.05
C LYS A 213 -2.89 -10.15 -1.16
N GLU A 214 -3.38 -11.07 -1.99
CA GLU A 214 -4.80 -11.44 -2.05
C GLU A 214 -5.24 -12.19 -0.78
N GLY A 215 -4.42 -13.10 -0.28
CA GLY A 215 -4.68 -13.83 0.98
C GLY A 215 -4.87 -12.89 2.17
N LYS A 216 -4.11 -11.79 2.24
CA LYS A 216 -4.28 -10.73 3.24
C LYS A 216 -5.63 -10.02 3.20
N LEU A 217 -6.31 -9.99 2.06
CA LEU A 217 -7.67 -9.43 1.92
C LEU A 217 -8.77 -10.46 2.19
N ALA A 218 -8.44 -11.75 2.14
CA ALA A 218 -9.35 -12.88 2.39
C ALA A 218 -9.32 -13.39 3.85
N THR A 219 -8.37 -12.91 4.65
CA THR A 219 -8.25 -13.12 6.11
C THR A 219 -8.59 -11.84 6.87
#